data_AF-A0A7T2Z0B1-F1
#
_entry.id   AF-A0A7T2Z0B1-F1
#
_cell.length_a   1.000
_cell.length_b   1.000
_cell.length_c   1.000
_cell.angle_alpha   90.00
_cell.angle_beta   90.00
_cell.angle_gamma   90.00
#
_symmetry.space_group_name_H-M   'P 1'
#
loop_
_entity.id
_entity.type
_entity.pdbx_description
1 polymer ?
#
loop_
_entity_poly.entity_id
_entity_poly.type
_entity_poly.pdbx_seq_one_letter_code
_entity_poly.pdbx_strand_id
1 'polypeptide(L)' 'MQQVAIHLQGTRHSHRHEVISLLEAVLSRLREGEIAGEEHDDDFGYRFSVASETHGPSFFAEPAGSN' A
#
# COMPACT_ATOMS: atom_id res chain seq x y z
N MET A 1 2.13 16.87 -2.19
CA MET A 1 2.27 15.73 -1.25
C MET A 1 2.26 14.47 -2.08
N GLN A 2 3.07 13.47 -1.75
CA GLN A 2 3.05 12.19 -2.43
C GLN A 2 2.29 11.18 -1.56
N GLN A 3 1.32 10.48 -2.13
CA GLN A 3 0.58 9.42 -1.44
C GLN A 3 0.82 8.09 -2.15
N VAL A 4 1.00 7.04 -1.36
CA VAL A 4 1.05 5.66 -1.85
C VAL A 4 -0.17 4.94 -1.29
N ALA A 5 -0.98 4.36 -2.18
CA ALA A 5 -2.08 3.48 -1.82
C ALA A 5 -1.66 2.03 -2.09
N ILE A 6 -1.78 1.16 -1.10
CA ILE A 6 -1.47 -0.26 -1.20
C ILE A 6 -2.70 -1.06 -0.74
N HIS A 7 -3.19 -1.90 -1.63
CA HIS A 7 -4.27 -2.85 -1.35
C HIS A 7 -3.67 -4.25 -1.34
N LEU A 8 -3.92 -5.00 -0.29
CA LEU A 8 -3.46 -6.38 -0.14
C LEU A 8 -4.68 -7.30 -0.10
N GLN A 9 -4.59 -8.41 -0.81
CA GLN A 9 -5.57 -9.49 -0.83
C GLN A 9 -4.91 -10.75 -0.27
N GLY A 10 -5.65 -11.46 0.56
CA GLY A 10 -5.29 -12.78 1.07
C GLY A 10 -6.54 -13.56 1.46
N THR A 11 -6.37 -14.82 1.81
CA THR A 11 -7.43 -15.69 2.30
C THR A 11 -7.71 -15.50 3.80
N ARG A 12 -8.81 -16.10 4.30
CA ARG A 12 -9.15 -16.15 5.74
C ARG A 12 -8.05 -16.76 6.62
N HIS A 13 -7.18 -17.59 6.04
CA HIS A 13 -6.06 -18.24 6.72
C HIS A 13 -4.73 -17.54 6.50
N SER A 14 -4.74 -16.35 5.86
CA SER A 14 -3.52 -15.60 5.63
C SER A 14 -2.79 -15.37 6.94
N HIS A 15 -1.59 -15.89 7.03
CA HIS A 15 -0.75 -15.64 8.17
C HIS A 15 -0.11 -14.26 8.04
N ARG A 16 0.20 -13.64 9.19
CA ARG A 16 0.85 -12.32 9.21
C ARG A 16 2.11 -12.26 8.34
N HIS A 17 2.85 -13.37 8.24
CA HIS A 17 4.07 -13.44 7.44
C HIS A 17 3.78 -13.27 5.94
N GLU A 18 2.70 -13.83 5.41
CA GLU A 18 2.33 -13.72 3.99
C GLU A 18 1.97 -12.28 3.62
N VAL A 19 1.19 -11.62 4.49
CA VAL A 19 0.85 -10.20 4.33
C VAL A 19 2.10 -9.31 4.33
N ILE A 20 3.06 -9.61 5.21
CA ILE A 20 4.35 -8.90 5.25
C ILE A 20 5.14 -9.14 3.95
N SER A 21 5.18 -10.37 3.44
CA SER A 21 5.86 -10.67 2.18
C SER A 21 5.25 -9.91 0.99
N LEU A 22 3.93 -9.75 0.93
CA LEU A 22 3.28 -8.93 -0.10
C LEU A 22 3.67 -7.45 0.01
N LEU A 23 3.81 -6.92 1.24
CA LEU A 23 4.31 -5.56 1.45
C LEU A 23 5.78 -5.39 1.04
N GLU A 24 6.62 -6.37 1.32
CA GLU A 24 8.02 -6.37 0.91
C GLU A 24 8.16 -6.39 -0.62
N ALA A 25 7.30 -7.13 -1.32
CA ALA A 25 7.25 -7.14 -2.78
C ALA A 25 6.88 -5.75 -3.35
N VAL A 26 5.81 -5.13 -2.83
CA VAL A 26 5.41 -3.76 -3.20
C VAL A 26 6.56 -2.77 -2.94
N LEU A 27 7.22 -2.89 -1.78
CA LEU A 27 8.33 -2.01 -1.42
C LEU A 27 9.53 -2.16 -2.38
N SER A 28 9.83 -3.37 -2.84
CA SER A 28 10.89 -3.59 -3.84
C SER A 28 10.59 -2.83 -5.13
N ARG A 29 9.38 -2.97 -5.66
CA ARG A 29 8.95 -2.28 -6.89
C ARG A 29 8.97 -0.76 -6.76
N LEU A 30 8.51 -0.24 -5.62
CA LEU A 30 8.59 1.19 -5.31
C LEU A 30 10.05 1.69 -5.26
N ARG A 31 10.99 0.90 -4.73
CA ARG A 31 12.42 1.24 -4.71
C ARG A 31 13.04 1.23 -6.11
N GLU A 32 12.51 0.42 -7.01
CA GLU A 32 12.88 0.41 -8.44
C GLU A 32 12.28 1.59 -9.21
N GLY A 33 11.41 2.39 -8.58
CA GLY A 33 10.80 3.58 -9.16
C GLY A 33 9.47 3.32 -9.87
N GLU A 34 8.91 2.12 -9.75
CA GLU A 34 7.56 1.84 -10.25
C GLU A 34 6.54 2.70 -9.49
N ILE A 35 5.64 3.35 -10.24
CA ILE A 35 4.60 4.23 -9.67
C ILE A 35 3.25 3.52 -9.52
N ALA A 36 3.09 2.33 -10.10
CA ALA A 36 1.92 1.49 -9.94
C ALA A 36 2.27 0.06 -10.34
N GLY A 37 1.57 -0.91 -9.77
CA GLY A 37 1.75 -2.31 -10.11
C GLY A 37 0.74 -3.18 -9.38
N GLU A 38 0.48 -4.35 -9.95
CA GLU A 38 -0.35 -5.36 -9.34
C GLU A 38 0.18 -6.75 -9.65
N GLU A 39 -0.08 -7.65 -8.73
CA GLU A 39 0.22 -9.07 -8.86
C GLU A 39 -0.82 -9.81 -8.03
N HIS A 40 -1.49 -10.78 -8.62
CA HIS A 40 -2.42 -11.62 -7.88
C HIS A 40 -2.40 -13.04 -8.44
N ASP A 41 -2.56 -14.00 -7.55
CA ASP A 41 -2.97 -15.37 -7.84
C ASP A 41 -4.37 -15.61 -7.26
N ASP A 42 -4.87 -16.85 -7.30
CA ASP A 42 -6.23 -17.18 -6.86
C ASP A 42 -6.48 -16.91 -5.35
N ASP A 43 -5.43 -16.82 -4.54
CA ASP A 43 -5.51 -16.76 -3.08
C ASP A 43 -4.92 -15.47 -2.48
N PHE A 44 -3.89 -14.90 -3.13
CA PHE A 44 -3.09 -13.78 -2.64
C PHE A 44 -2.82 -12.75 -3.73
N GLY A 45 -2.64 -11.50 -3.32
CA GLY A 45 -2.20 -10.47 -4.25
C GLY A 45 -2.03 -9.11 -3.64
N TYR A 46 -1.49 -8.20 -4.43
CA TYR A 46 -1.39 -6.80 -4.10
C TYR A 46 -1.67 -5.92 -5.32
N ARG A 47 -2.09 -4.70 -5.04
CA ARG A 47 -2.11 -3.60 -5.99
C ARG A 47 -1.60 -2.34 -5.30
N PHE A 48 -0.72 -1.61 -5.95
CA PHE A 48 -0.23 -0.33 -5.45
C PHE A 48 -0.26 0.76 -6.51
N SER A 49 -0.36 2.01 -6.05
CA SER A 49 -0.22 3.20 -6.90
C SER A 49 0.33 4.38 -6.10
N VAL A 50 1.11 5.23 -6.76
CA VAL A 50 1.72 6.45 -6.25
C VAL A 50 1.05 7.64 -6.92
N ALA A 51 0.39 8.48 -6.13
CA ALA A 51 -0.19 9.73 -6.59
C ALA A 51 0.72 10.91 -6.22
N SER A 52 1.16 11.66 -7.24
CA SER A 52 2.00 12.86 -7.07
C SER A 52 1.23 14.10 -6.63
N GLU A 53 -0.10 14.09 -6.82
CA GLU A 53 -0.99 15.21 -6.48
C GLU A 53 -2.22 14.68 -5.75
N THR A 54 -2.15 14.69 -4.42
CA THR A 54 -3.32 14.46 -3.59
C THR A 54 -4.04 15.78 -3.34
N HIS A 55 -5.15 15.97 -4.06
CA HIS A 55 -6.11 17.02 -3.76
C HIS A 55 -7.10 16.51 -2.69
N GLY A 56 -6.71 16.67 -1.43
CA GLY A 56 -7.56 16.32 -0.28
C GLY A 56 -6.91 16.74 1.05
N PRO A 57 -7.70 16.88 2.13
CA PRO A 57 -7.15 17.13 3.46
C PRO A 57 -6.20 15.97 3.82
N SER A 58 -4.96 16.30 4.15
CA SER A 58 -4.01 15.28 4.61
C SER A 58 -4.48 14.76 5.97
N PHE A 59 -4.67 13.45 6.08
CA PHE A 59 -4.96 12.78 7.36
C PHE A 59 -3.89 13.06 8.43
N PHE A 60 -2.67 13.41 8.01
CA PHE A 60 -1.55 13.76 8.88
C PHE A 60 -1.40 15.26 9.12
N ALA A 61 -2.28 16.11 8.59
CA ALA A 61 -2.19 17.57 8.77
C ALA A 61 -2.88 18.09 10.04
N GLU A 62 -3.73 17.28 10.69
CA GLU A 62 -4.32 17.67 11.97
C GLU A 62 -3.40 17.25 13.13
N PRO A 63 -3.08 18.14 14.10
CA PRO A 63 -2.34 17.76 15.29
C PRO A 63 -3.15 16.72 16.07
N ALA A 64 -2.53 15.57 16.36
CA ALA A 64 -3.13 14.55 17.20
C ALA A 64 -3.40 15.11 18.61
N GLY A 65 -4.66 15.48 18.86
CA GLY A 65 -5.12 15.92 20.18
C GLY A 65 -5.45 17.42 20.23
N SER A 66 -6.67 17.75 19.87
CA SER A 66 -7.37 18.90 20.47
C SER A 66 -8.75 18.42 20.86
N ASN A 67 -8.83 17.83 22.06
CA ASN A 67 -10.07 17.57 22.77
C ASN A 67 -9.95 18.18 24.16
#